data_AF-A0A3A1X393-F1
#
_entry.id   AF-A0A3A1X393-F1
#
_cell.length_a   1.000
_cell.length_b   1.000
_cell.length_c   1.000
_cell.angle_alpha   90.00
_cell.angle_beta   90.00
_cell.angle_gamma   90.00
#
_symmetry.space_group_name_H-M   'P 1'
#
loop_
_entity.id
_entity.type
_entity.pdbx_description
1 polymer ?
#
loop_
_entity_poly.entity_id
_entity_poly.type
_entity_poly.pdbx_seq_one_letter_code
_entity_poly.pdbx_strand_id
1 'polypeptide(L)'
;MLTVYKLMEYLRNTHHINIDPETQLQSLRNIGYYHGFKGYRFVREDSNRIKFSSFDEVVALNDFDMRLKTILYPAVMFIENALKSYVIEALLNDCKSENFDDIYNKSLTAYKSYKSGSSAYKNAYIRRMNLKGRINSALIRDYTKRSVVAHFFNNDKSIPVWAIFETLTLGEFGMLYECANIKVK
;
A
#
# COMPACT_ATOMS: atom_id res chain seq x y z
N MET A 1 7.33 29.30 -1.42
CA MET A 1 7.82 28.01 -1.93
C MET A 1 9.31 27.92 -1.63
N LEU A 2 9.76 26.96 -0.81
CA LEU A 2 11.20 26.75 -0.58
C LEU A 2 11.81 26.18 -1.87
N THR A 3 12.75 26.90 -2.48
CA THR A 3 13.52 26.38 -3.61
C THR A 3 14.47 25.29 -3.11
N VAL A 4 14.88 24.36 -3.98
CA VAL A 4 15.83 23.29 -3.58
C VAL A 4 17.11 23.88 -2.99
N TYR A 5 17.61 25.00 -3.52
CA TYR A 5 18.76 25.72 -2.97
C TYR A 5 18.55 26.17 -1.51
N LYS A 6 17.35 26.67 -1.15
CA LYS A 6 17.03 27.00 0.25
C LYS A 6 17.03 25.76 1.15
N LEU A 7 16.70 24.58 0.62
CA LEU A 7 16.82 23.33 1.37
C LEU A 7 18.28 22.94 1.56
N MET A 8 19.15 23.16 0.56
CA MET A 8 20.59 22.93 0.68
C MET A 8 21.22 23.86 1.72
N GLU A 9 20.87 25.15 1.70
CA GLU A 9 21.27 26.12 2.72
C GLU A 9 20.79 25.69 4.11
N TYR A 10 19.55 25.22 4.23
CA TYR A 10 19.01 24.75 5.50
C TYR A 10 19.73 23.51 6.03
N LEU A 11 20.06 22.54 5.17
CA LEU A 11 20.88 21.37 5.54
C LEU A 11 22.26 21.79 6.05
N ARG A 12 22.90 22.74 5.36
CA ARG A 12 24.22 23.25 5.74
C ARG A 12 24.19 24.06 7.04
N ASN A 13 23.27 25.02 7.15
CA ASN A 13 23.28 26.01 8.23
C ASN A 13 22.63 25.49 9.52
N THR A 14 21.61 24.64 9.41
CA THR A 14 20.85 24.15 10.57
C THR A 14 21.21 22.74 10.99
N HIS A 15 21.56 21.87 10.04
CA HIS A 15 21.90 20.47 10.32
C HIS A 15 23.40 20.20 10.23
N HIS A 16 24.20 21.20 9.86
CA HIS A 16 25.66 21.10 9.71
C HIS A 16 26.08 19.99 8.75
N ILE A 17 25.28 19.73 7.72
CA ILE A 17 25.55 18.75 6.68
C ILE A 17 26.15 19.46 5.48
N ASN A 18 27.40 19.12 5.16
CA ASN A 18 28.03 19.67 3.97
C ASN A 18 27.34 19.13 2.72
N ILE A 19 26.96 20.04 1.82
CA ILE A 19 26.27 19.71 0.57
C ILE A 19 26.72 20.67 -0.52
N ASP A 20 27.12 20.14 -1.67
CA ASP A 20 27.60 20.91 -2.80
C ASP A 20 26.46 21.24 -3.78
N PRO A 21 26.13 22.53 -4.00
CA PRO A 21 25.09 22.96 -4.93
C PRO A 21 25.34 22.58 -6.39
N GLU A 22 26.58 22.38 -6.82
CA GLU A 22 26.89 22.05 -8.21
C GLU A 22 26.75 20.56 -8.49
N THR A 23 27.28 19.71 -7.59
CA THR A 23 27.36 18.27 -7.81
C THR A 23 26.19 17.49 -7.20
N GLN A 24 25.58 17.97 -6.11
CA GLN A 24 24.59 17.19 -5.32
C GLN A 24 23.15 17.71 -5.42
N LEU A 25 22.90 18.79 -6.19
CA LEU A 25 21.56 19.34 -6.38
C LEU A 25 20.57 18.31 -6.93
N GLN A 26 20.98 17.54 -7.92
CA GLN A 26 20.11 16.52 -8.53
C GLN A 26 19.85 15.35 -7.57
N SER A 27 20.86 14.94 -6.80
CA SER A 27 20.70 13.91 -5.78
C SER A 27 19.67 14.33 -4.72
N LEU A 28 19.72 15.58 -4.24
CA LEU A 28 18.71 16.11 -3.32
C LEU A 28 17.31 16.18 -3.94
N ARG A 29 17.19 16.47 -5.25
CA ARG A 29 15.90 16.45 -5.96
C ARG A 29 15.33 15.04 -6.06
N ASN A 30 16.17 14.07 -6.41
CA ASN A 30 15.77 12.67 -6.61
C ASN A 30 15.35 12.02 -5.29
N ILE A 31 16.14 12.23 -4.24
CA ILE A 31 15.93 11.62 -2.93
C ILE A 31 14.89 12.39 -2.11
N GLY A 32 14.83 13.71 -2.27
CA GLY A 32 13.92 14.61 -1.55
C GLY A 32 14.31 14.85 -0.09
N TYR A 33 14.17 16.09 0.39
CA TYR A 33 14.52 16.45 1.77
C TYR A 33 13.74 15.64 2.83
N TYR A 34 12.42 15.50 2.64
CA TYR A 34 11.57 14.81 3.61
C TYR A 34 11.80 13.31 3.59
N HIS A 35 11.78 12.72 2.40
CA HIS A 35 11.92 11.29 2.24
C HIS A 35 13.33 10.85 2.64
N GLY A 36 14.39 11.45 2.09
CA GLY A 36 15.73 10.93 2.30
C GLY A 36 16.53 11.47 3.47
N PHE A 37 16.26 12.68 3.97
CA PHE A 37 16.94 13.16 5.19
C PHE A 37 16.02 13.11 6.41
N LYS A 38 14.89 13.83 6.37
CA LYS A 38 14.05 13.99 7.57
C LYS A 38 13.50 12.65 8.06
N GLY A 39 13.17 11.74 7.15
CA GLY A 39 12.69 10.39 7.45
C GLY A 39 13.75 9.44 8.01
N TYR A 40 15.03 9.65 7.70
CA TYR A 40 16.13 8.74 8.07
C TYR A 40 17.05 9.28 9.17
N ARG A 41 16.78 10.46 9.72
CA ARG A 41 17.66 11.11 10.71
C ARG A 41 17.72 10.43 12.09
N PHE A 42 16.94 9.38 12.31
CA PHE A 42 16.82 8.70 13.59
C PHE A 42 16.88 7.19 13.42
N VAL A 43 17.46 6.49 14.40
CA VAL A 43 17.43 5.03 14.47
C VAL A 43 16.42 4.59 15.52
N ARG A 44 15.25 4.12 15.07
CA ARG A 44 14.08 3.67 15.86
C ARG A 44 13.40 4.77 16.68
N GLU A 45 14.15 5.51 17.49
CA GLU A 45 13.67 6.53 18.42
C GLU A 45 14.24 7.91 18.09
N ASP A 46 13.51 8.97 18.40
CA ASP A 46 13.90 10.37 18.13
C ASP A 46 15.11 10.83 18.95
N SER A 47 15.33 10.22 20.11
CA SER A 47 16.53 10.39 20.94
C SER A 47 17.81 9.91 20.23
N ASN A 48 17.70 8.91 19.35
CA ASN A 48 18.84 8.29 18.67
C ASN A 48 19.08 8.90 17.29
N ARG A 49 19.54 10.15 17.29
CA ARG A 49 19.77 10.93 16.08
C ARG A 49 21.09 10.59 15.40
N ILE A 50 21.02 10.32 14.10
CA ILE A 50 22.20 10.14 13.26
C ILE A 50 22.86 11.50 13.03
N LYS A 51 24.16 11.60 13.34
CA LYS A 51 24.97 12.79 13.13
C LYS A 51 25.62 12.76 11.76
N PHE A 52 24.86 13.16 10.74
CA PHE A 52 25.41 13.29 9.39
C PHE A 52 26.37 14.47 9.30
N SER A 53 27.53 14.26 8.67
CA SER A 53 28.52 15.30 8.42
C SER A 53 28.48 15.81 6.97
N SER A 54 28.06 14.96 6.04
CA SER A 54 28.00 15.23 4.61
C SER A 54 26.73 14.69 3.99
N PHE A 55 26.35 15.26 2.85
CA PHE A 55 25.19 14.79 2.10
C PHE A 55 25.43 13.42 1.48
N ASP A 56 26.68 13.04 1.21
CA ASP A 56 27.02 11.71 0.71
C ASP A 56 26.65 10.60 1.71
N GLU A 57 26.76 10.84 3.02
CA GLU A 57 26.29 9.89 4.04
C GLU A 57 24.76 9.72 4.00
N VAL A 58 24.02 10.81 3.73
CA VAL A 58 22.56 10.75 3.56
C VAL A 58 22.22 9.94 2.30
N VAL A 59 22.92 10.17 1.20
CA VAL A 59 22.77 9.41 -0.05
C VAL A 59 23.07 7.94 0.18
N ALA A 60 24.20 7.62 0.83
CA ALA A 60 24.62 6.26 1.11
C ALA A 60 23.59 5.48 1.95
N LEU A 61 22.96 6.13 2.94
CA LEU A 61 21.91 5.50 3.73
C LEU A 61 20.64 5.21 2.90
N ASN A 62 20.24 6.14 2.02
CA ASN A 62 19.11 5.93 1.11
C ASN A 62 19.39 4.81 0.11
N ASP A 63 20.61 4.76 -0.43
CA ASP A 63 21.03 3.70 -1.35
C ASP A 63 21.07 2.34 -0.66
N PHE A 64 21.55 2.28 0.59
CA PHE A 64 21.51 1.07 1.39
C PHE A 64 20.07 0.57 1.59
N ASP A 65 19.16 1.46 2.00
CA ASP A 65 17.74 1.13 2.17
C ASP A 65 17.09 0.67 0.85
N MET A 66 17.39 1.34 -0.27
CA MET A 66 16.87 0.96 -1.58
C MET A 66 17.37 -0.44 -2.02
N ARG A 67 18.65 -0.73 -1.79
CA ARG A 67 19.22 -2.06 -2.05
C ARG A 67 18.56 -3.12 -1.20
N LEU A 68 18.33 -2.83 0.09
CA LEU A 68 17.62 -3.75 0.99
C LEU A 68 16.18 -4.00 0.52
N LYS A 69 15.45 -2.95 0.15
CA LYS A 69 14.09 -3.06 -0.42
C LYS A 69 14.09 -3.92 -1.69
N THR A 70 15.08 -3.74 -2.56
CA THR A 70 15.19 -4.51 -3.82
C THR A 70 15.40 -6.01 -3.58
N ILE A 71 16.07 -6.40 -2.49
CA ILE A 71 16.23 -7.82 -2.13
C ILE A 71 14.88 -8.44 -1.73
N LEU A 72 14.05 -7.68 -1.01
CA LEU A 72 12.78 -8.19 -0.47
C LEU A 72 11.61 -8.06 -1.46
N TYR A 73 11.64 -7.07 -2.33
CA TYR A 73 10.51 -6.72 -3.20
C TYR A 73 10.04 -7.89 -4.09
N PRO A 74 10.92 -8.65 -4.77
CA PRO A 74 10.51 -9.82 -5.54
C PRO A 74 9.80 -10.88 -4.69
N ALA A 75 10.30 -11.13 -3.47
CA ALA A 75 9.69 -12.11 -2.56
C ALA A 75 8.32 -11.64 -2.06
N VAL A 76 8.17 -10.36 -1.70
CA VAL A 76 6.89 -9.78 -1.30
C VAL A 76 5.87 -9.83 -2.44
N MET A 77 6.28 -9.47 -3.66
CA MET A 77 5.42 -9.58 -4.84
C MET A 77 4.97 -11.01 -5.12
N PHE A 78 5.89 -11.98 -5.01
CA PHE A 78 5.55 -13.39 -5.16
C PHE A 78 4.51 -13.84 -4.14
N ILE A 79 4.72 -13.51 -2.86
CA ILE A 79 3.79 -13.84 -1.77
C ILE A 79 2.43 -13.16 -1.99
N GLU A 80 2.41 -11.88 -2.35
CA GLU A 80 1.17 -11.15 -2.65
C GLU A 80 0.38 -11.83 -3.78
N ASN A 81 1.04 -12.15 -4.89
CA ASN A 81 0.40 -12.79 -6.02
C ASN A 81 -0.12 -14.18 -5.64
N ALA A 82 0.70 -15.00 -4.98
CA ALA A 82 0.30 -16.33 -4.55
C ALA A 82 -0.92 -16.29 -3.61
N LEU A 83 -0.89 -15.44 -2.59
CA LEU A 83 -2.00 -15.28 -1.65
C LEU A 83 -3.28 -14.81 -2.36
N LYS A 84 -3.18 -13.81 -3.26
CA LYS A 84 -4.31 -13.35 -4.04
C LYS A 84 -4.90 -14.48 -4.89
N SER A 85 -4.07 -15.25 -5.60
CA SER A 85 -4.53 -16.36 -6.42
C SER A 85 -5.27 -17.43 -5.61
N TYR A 86 -4.70 -17.89 -4.49
CA TYR A 86 -5.34 -18.90 -3.63
C TYR A 86 -6.67 -18.41 -3.05
N VAL A 87 -6.72 -17.17 -2.57
CA VAL A 87 -7.94 -16.62 -1.98
C VAL A 87 -9.03 -16.41 -3.03
N ILE A 88 -8.70 -15.95 -4.25
CA ILE A 88 -9.68 -15.84 -5.34
C ILE A 88 -10.25 -17.23 -5.65
N GLU A 89 -9.39 -18.23 -5.82
CA GLU A 89 -9.82 -19.60 -6.11
C GLU A 89 -10.77 -20.14 -5.03
N ALA A 90 -10.42 -19.96 -3.75
CA ALA A 90 -11.24 -20.38 -2.62
C ALA A 90 -12.59 -19.64 -2.59
N LEU A 91 -12.62 -18.33 -2.87
CA LEU A 91 -13.85 -17.54 -2.95
C LEU A 91 -14.77 -18.02 -4.07
N LEU A 92 -14.23 -18.22 -5.27
CA LEU A 92 -14.96 -18.75 -6.42
C LEU A 92 -15.52 -20.14 -6.12
N ASN A 93 -14.72 -20.99 -5.47
CA ASN A 93 -15.14 -22.33 -5.06
C ASN A 93 -16.25 -22.34 -4.02
N ASP A 94 -16.28 -21.39 -3.08
CA ASP A 94 -17.33 -21.28 -2.05
C ASP A 94 -18.63 -20.66 -2.61
N CYS A 95 -18.55 -19.56 -3.37
CA CYS A 95 -19.75 -18.86 -3.85
C CYS A 95 -20.33 -19.38 -5.17
N LYS A 96 -19.53 -20.14 -5.94
CA LYS A 96 -19.84 -20.64 -7.29
C LYS A 96 -20.26 -19.54 -8.28
N SER A 97 -19.64 -18.37 -8.19
CA SER A 97 -19.93 -17.21 -9.04
C SER A 97 -18.71 -16.31 -9.16
N GLU A 98 -18.52 -15.68 -10.32
CA GLU A 98 -17.49 -14.67 -10.54
C GLU A 98 -17.96 -13.25 -10.17
N ASN A 99 -19.26 -13.10 -9.90
CA ASN A 99 -19.87 -11.82 -9.53
C ASN A 99 -19.49 -11.44 -8.10
N PHE A 100 -18.97 -10.22 -7.94
CA PHE A 100 -18.55 -9.72 -6.64
C PHE A 100 -19.70 -9.63 -5.62
N ASP A 101 -20.94 -9.32 -6.03
CA ASP A 101 -22.07 -9.27 -5.10
C ASP A 101 -22.41 -10.65 -4.53
N ASP A 102 -22.27 -11.72 -5.33
CA ASP A 102 -22.40 -13.10 -4.84
C ASP A 102 -21.32 -13.41 -3.81
N ILE A 103 -20.06 -13.08 -4.11
CA ILE A 103 -18.91 -13.26 -3.21
C ILE A 103 -19.13 -12.49 -1.91
N TYR A 104 -19.57 -11.23 -2.01
CA TYR A 104 -19.82 -10.35 -0.88
C TYR A 104 -20.90 -10.95 0.04
N ASN A 105 -21.97 -11.51 -0.53
CA ASN A 105 -23.11 -12.01 0.24
C ASN A 105 -22.95 -13.44 0.77
N LYS A 106 -22.20 -14.30 0.07
CA LYS A 106 -22.01 -15.71 0.43
C LYS A 106 -20.70 -15.93 1.19
N SER A 107 -19.60 -15.42 0.65
CA SER A 107 -18.25 -15.76 1.12
C SER A 107 -17.65 -14.73 2.07
N LEU A 108 -17.96 -13.44 1.93
CA LEU A 108 -17.49 -12.38 2.84
C LEU A 108 -18.40 -12.22 4.06
N THR A 109 -18.59 -13.33 4.79
CA THR A 109 -19.57 -13.45 5.87
C THR A 109 -18.96 -13.78 7.23
N ALA A 110 -17.66 -13.50 7.44
CA ALA A 110 -16.97 -13.73 8.72
C ALA A 110 -17.73 -13.15 9.92
N TYR A 111 -18.40 -12.02 9.76
CA TYR A 111 -19.19 -11.40 10.84
C TYR A 111 -20.27 -12.34 11.43
N LYS A 112 -20.76 -13.32 10.65
CA LYS A 112 -21.75 -14.31 11.09
C LYS A 112 -21.18 -15.33 12.10
N SER A 113 -19.86 -15.43 12.25
CA SER A 113 -19.25 -16.30 13.27
C SER A 113 -19.31 -15.70 14.68
N TYR A 114 -19.64 -14.42 14.81
CA TYR A 114 -19.81 -13.77 16.10
C TYR A 114 -21.27 -13.81 16.55
N LYS A 115 -21.49 -13.82 17.87
CA LYS A 115 -22.83 -13.75 18.46
C LYS A 115 -23.54 -12.48 17.96
N SER A 116 -24.74 -12.65 17.40
CA SER A 116 -25.57 -11.53 16.93
C SER A 116 -25.77 -10.49 18.03
N GLY A 117 -25.66 -9.20 17.68
CA GLY A 117 -25.77 -8.07 18.62
C GLY A 117 -24.52 -7.78 19.46
N SER A 118 -23.52 -8.66 19.47
CA SER A 118 -22.26 -8.41 20.18
C SER A 118 -21.45 -7.26 19.57
N SER A 119 -20.55 -6.67 20.38
CA SER A 119 -19.59 -5.66 19.88
C SER A 119 -18.71 -6.22 18.75
N ALA A 120 -18.25 -7.47 18.89
CA ALA A 120 -17.44 -8.15 17.87
C ALA A 120 -18.19 -8.31 16.53
N TYR A 121 -19.47 -8.70 16.59
CA TYR A 121 -20.33 -8.77 15.40
C TYR A 121 -20.45 -7.40 14.71
N LYS A 122 -20.74 -6.34 15.47
CA LYS A 122 -20.88 -4.98 14.94
C LYS A 122 -19.58 -4.51 14.28
N ASN A 123 -18.44 -4.73 14.93
CA ASN A 123 -17.13 -4.36 14.42
C ASN A 123 -16.77 -5.12 13.13
N ALA A 124 -17.04 -6.43 13.07
CA ALA A 124 -16.81 -7.24 11.88
C ALA A 124 -17.73 -6.83 10.72
N TYR A 125 -18.98 -6.47 11.00
CA TYR A 125 -19.91 -5.98 10.00
C TYR A 125 -19.52 -4.58 9.46
N ILE A 126 -19.11 -3.67 10.34
CA ILE A 126 -18.56 -2.36 9.94
C ILE A 126 -17.33 -2.56 9.05
N ARG A 127 -16.44 -3.49 9.42
CA ARG A 127 -15.27 -3.84 8.58
C ARG A 127 -15.72 -4.31 7.19
N ARG A 128 -16.68 -5.23 7.11
CA ARG A 128 -17.24 -5.69 5.82
C ARG A 128 -17.81 -4.54 4.98
N MET A 129 -18.52 -3.59 5.59
CA MET A 129 -19.05 -2.42 4.88
C MET A 129 -17.94 -1.47 4.41
N ASN A 130 -16.95 -1.21 5.26
CA ASN A 130 -15.77 -0.43 4.89
C ASN A 130 -15.00 -1.09 3.73
N LEU A 131 -14.91 -2.41 3.69
CA LEU A 131 -14.31 -3.15 2.57
C LEU A 131 -15.03 -2.83 1.26
N LYS A 132 -16.36 -2.86 1.23
CA LYS A 132 -17.15 -2.50 0.04
C LYS A 132 -16.85 -1.07 -0.42
N GLY A 133 -16.76 -0.12 0.51
CA GLY A 133 -16.36 1.26 0.23
C GLY A 133 -14.96 1.36 -0.38
N ARG A 134 -13.98 0.65 0.20
CA ARG A 134 -12.59 0.65 -0.28
C ARG A 134 -12.43 0.02 -1.65
N ILE A 135 -13.16 -1.06 -1.95
CA ILE A 135 -13.19 -1.66 -3.29
C ILE A 135 -13.69 -0.66 -4.32
N ASN A 136 -14.79 0.05 -4.02
CA ASN A 136 -15.29 1.09 -4.92
C ASN A 136 -14.27 2.23 -5.09
N SER A 137 -13.62 2.67 -4.02
CA SER A 137 -12.54 3.66 -4.11
C SER A 137 -11.35 3.18 -4.95
N ALA A 138 -10.99 1.90 -4.85
CA ALA A 138 -9.92 1.29 -5.65
C ALA A 138 -10.29 1.25 -7.14
N LEU A 139 -11.52 0.87 -7.46
CA LEU A 139 -12.04 0.86 -8.83
C LEU A 139 -12.07 2.27 -9.44
N ILE A 140 -12.52 3.28 -8.69
CA ILE A 140 -12.52 4.68 -9.14
C ILE A 140 -11.10 5.19 -9.36
N ARG A 141 -10.19 4.91 -8.43
CA ARG A 141 -8.77 5.27 -8.53
C ARG A 141 -8.15 4.70 -9.79
N ASP A 142 -8.44 3.45 -10.11
CA ASP A 142 -7.85 2.75 -11.24
C ASP A 142 -8.58 3.02 -12.55
N TYR A 143 -9.85 3.43 -12.55
CA TYR A 143 -10.58 3.86 -13.75
C TYR A 143 -9.83 4.97 -14.52
N THR A 144 -9.21 5.90 -13.79
CA THR A 144 -8.42 7.00 -14.39
C THR A 144 -7.05 6.58 -14.93
N LYS A 145 -6.55 5.39 -14.57
CA LYS A 145 -5.15 4.99 -14.79
C LYS A 145 -4.96 3.67 -15.54
N ARG A 146 -5.92 2.74 -15.46
CA ARG A 146 -5.81 1.37 -15.97
C ARG A 146 -6.92 1.08 -16.98
N SER A 147 -6.53 0.56 -18.15
CA SER A 147 -7.44 0.27 -19.26
C SER A 147 -8.46 -0.83 -18.97
N VAL A 148 -8.11 -1.81 -18.12
CA VAL A 148 -8.97 -2.99 -17.85
C VAL A 148 -10.25 -2.59 -17.13
N VAL A 149 -10.14 -1.82 -16.05
CA VAL A 149 -11.32 -1.35 -15.29
C VAL A 149 -12.17 -0.40 -16.15
N ALA A 150 -11.52 0.49 -16.90
CA ALA A 150 -12.18 1.39 -17.83
C ALA A 150 -12.97 0.64 -18.92
N HIS A 151 -12.46 -0.48 -19.43
CA HIS A 151 -13.18 -1.30 -20.40
C HIS A 151 -14.52 -1.82 -19.84
N PHE A 152 -14.55 -2.33 -18.60
CA PHE A 152 -15.79 -2.84 -18.02
C PHE A 152 -16.79 -1.73 -17.71
N PHE A 153 -16.32 -0.61 -17.14
CA PHE A 153 -17.19 0.55 -16.87
C PHE A 153 -17.79 1.14 -18.16
N ASN A 154 -16.98 1.35 -19.19
CA ASN A 154 -17.44 2.00 -20.43
C ASN A 154 -18.39 1.13 -21.26
N ASN A 155 -18.42 -0.18 -21.03
CA ASN A 155 -19.28 -1.12 -21.73
C ASN A 155 -20.46 -1.62 -20.85
N ASP A 156 -20.70 -0.99 -19.70
CA ASP A 156 -21.75 -1.36 -18.73
C ASP A 156 -21.71 -2.86 -18.34
N LYS A 157 -20.50 -3.42 -18.26
CA LYS A 157 -20.29 -4.83 -17.90
C LYS A 157 -19.98 -4.97 -16.41
N SER A 158 -20.45 -6.07 -15.82
CA SER A 158 -20.02 -6.45 -14.48
C SER A 158 -18.51 -6.67 -14.46
N ILE A 159 -17.84 -6.11 -13.44
CA ILE A 159 -16.40 -6.24 -13.27
C ILE A 159 -16.14 -7.60 -12.64
N PRO A 160 -15.39 -8.49 -13.31
CA PRO A 160 -15.10 -9.79 -12.77
C PRO A 160 -14.17 -9.69 -11.55
N VAL A 161 -14.25 -10.67 -10.65
CA VAL A 161 -13.51 -10.64 -9.38
C VAL A 161 -12.00 -10.51 -9.56
N TRP A 162 -11.38 -11.13 -10.57
CA TRP A 162 -9.94 -11.03 -10.80
C TRP A 162 -9.52 -9.59 -11.09
N ALA A 163 -10.29 -8.85 -11.89
CA ALA A 163 -10.00 -7.45 -12.20
C ALA A 163 -10.12 -6.56 -10.95
N ILE A 164 -11.05 -6.88 -10.04
CA ILE A 164 -11.15 -6.21 -8.75
C ILE A 164 -9.88 -6.48 -7.92
N PHE A 165 -9.42 -7.72 -7.81
CA PHE A 165 -8.27 -8.08 -6.99
C PHE A 165 -6.96 -7.42 -7.46
N GLU A 166 -6.79 -7.22 -8.76
CA GLU A 166 -5.65 -6.50 -9.33
C GLU A 166 -5.61 -5.01 -8.94
N THR A 167 -6.75 -4.42 -8.58
CA THR A 167 -6.85 -3.02 -8.15
C THR A 167 -6.60 -2.85 -6.66
N LEU A 168 -6.68 -3.95 -5.90
CA LEU A 168 -6.51 -3.93 -4.45
C LEU A 168 -5.04 -3.90 -4.06
N THR A 169 -4.70 -2.97 -3.17
CA THR A 169 -3.44 -3.01 -2.43
C THR A 169 -3.39 -4.23 -1.49
N LEU A 170 -2.20 -4.69 -1.12
CA LEU A 170 -2.04 -5.80 -0.17
C LEU A 170 -2.81 -5.56 1.16
N GLY A 171 -2.90 -4.31 1.62
CA GLY A 171 -3.69 -3.97 2.81
C GLY A 171 -5.21 -4.02 2.62
N GLU A 172 -5.72 -3.68 1.43
CA GLU A 172 -7.13 -3.86 1.08
C GLU A 172 -7.47 -5.35 0.91
N PHE A 173 -6.56 -6.12 0.30
CA PHE A 173 -6.66 -7.57 0.20
C PHE A 173 -6.65 -8.25 1.57
N GLY A 174 -5.79 -7.85 2.50
CA GLY A 174 -5.79 -8.37 3.87
C GLY A 174 -7.13 -8.17 4.57
N MET A 175 -7.73 -6.98 4.42
CA MET A 175 -9.06 -6.69 4.94
C MET A 175 -10.17 -7.53 4.29
N LEU A 176 -10.03 -7.84 2.99
CA LEU A 176 -10.92 -8.77 2.29
C LEU A 176 -10.82 -10.17 2.89
N TYR A 177 -9.61 -10.70 3.04
CA TYR A 177 -9.35 -12.00 3.64
C TYR A 177 -9.91 -12.09 5.07
N GLU A 178 -9.76 -11.02 5.87
CA GLU A 178 -10.36 -10.96 7.21
C GLU A 178 -11.90 -11.11 7.18
N CYS A 179 -12.56 -10.53 6.18
CA CYS A 179 -14.01 -10.62 6.01
C CYS A 179 -14.49 -11.97 5.45
N ALA A 180 -13.58 -12.79 4.92
CA ALA A 180 -13.90 -14.10 4.36
C ALA A 180 -14.30 -15.12 5.46
N ASN A 181 -15.27 -15.97 5.15
CA ASN A 181 -15.75 -17.03 6.04
C ASN A 181 -14.71 -18.16 6.19
N ILE A 182 -14.99 -19.11 7.08
CA ILE A 182 -14.07 -20.23 7.39
C ILE A 182 -13.85 -21.19 6.22
N LYS A 183 -14.72 -21.22 5.20
CA LYS A 183 -14.58 -22.11 4.04
C LYS A 183 -13.56 -21.58 3.02
N VAL A 184 -13.24 -20.29 3.12
CA VAL A 184 -12.29 -19.59 2.24
C VAL A 184 -10.90 -19.48 2.88
N LYS A 185 -10.85 -19.52 4.22
CA LYS A 185 -9.62 -19.36 5.01
C LYS A 185 -8.90 -20.68 5.19
#